data_AF-A0A1V6U101-F1
#
_entry.id   AF-A0A1V6U101-F1
#
_cell.length_a   1.000
_cell.length_b   1.000
_cell.length_c   1.000
_cell.angle_alpha   90.00
_cell.angle_beta   90.00
_cell.angle_gamma   90.00
#
_symmetry.space_group_name_H-M   'P 1'
#
loop_
_entity.id
_entity.type
_entity.pdbx_description
1 polymer ?
#
loop_
_entity_poly.entity_id
_entity_poly.type
_entity_poly.pdbx_seq_one_letter_code
_entity_poly.pdbx_strand_id
1 'polypeptide(L)'
;MSFLRLPIARVFSRPSVIRASCPSRLPFAAPLHPLRMASSVPAPRFAEGEDPQQLGPDTETLQQQGWALDADGMGVTKTFHFKSYFKAVSFVNLIAAESQTKKHHPTMTIRFGSVDVHWTTHHPRGLTHKDISLARHCDNGADLMGAVESGQGLKCGPST
;
A
#
# COMPACT_ATOMS: atom_id res chain seq x y z
N MET A 1 25.41 -80.23 -17.89
CA MET A 1 25.08 -81.67 -17.83
C MET A 1 24.30 -81.93 -16.55
N SER A 2 23.19 -82.66 -16.67
CA SER A 2 22.42 -83.37 -15.64
C SER A 2 21.86 -82.58 -14.44
N PHE A 3 20.53 -82.49 -14.29
CA PHE A 3 19.67 -83.49 -13.63
C PHE A 3 20.22 -83.86 -12.23
N LEU A 4 19.50 -83.65 -11.13
CA LEU A 4 18.47 -84.59 -10.67
C LEU A 4 17.49 -84.01 -9.64
N ARG A 5 16.33 -84.66 -9.60
CA ARG A 5 15.10 -84.46 -8.82
C ARG A 5 15.16 -84.95 -7.35
N LEU A 6 14.38 -84.26 -6.48
CA LEU A 6 13.41 -84.71 -5.43
C LEU A 6 13.92 -85.64 -4.28
N PRO A 7 13.30 -85.76 -3.05
CA PRO A 7 11.85 -85.73 -2.73
C PRO A 7 11.42 -85.15 -1.32
N ILE A 8 10.16 -84.71 -1.13
CA ILE A 8 8.98 -85.30 -0.43
C ILE A 8 8.87 -85.13 1.11
N ALA A 9 7.78 -84.42 1.50
CA ALA A 9 6.87 -84.51 2.68
C ALA A 9 7.47 -84.33 4.11
N ARG A 10 6.78 -83.72 5.09
CA ARG A 10 5.38 -83.91 5.53
C ARG A 10 4.82 -82.69 6.28
N VAL A 11 3.50 -82.54 6.18
CA VAL A 11 2.58 -81.66 6.91
C VAL A 11 2.62 -81.93 8.41
N PHE A 12 2.52 -80.91 9.28
CA PHE A 12 1.67 -80.94 10.49
C PHE A 12 1.35 -79.53 11.04
N SER A 13 0.05 -79.31 11.19
CA SER A 13 -0.74 -78.49 12.12
C SER A 13 -0.31 -77.10 12.64
N ARG A 14 -1.29 -76.21 12.52
CA ARG A 14 -1.41 -74.83 13.03
C ARG A 14 -1.30 -74.74 14.57
N PRO A 15 -1.01 -73.53 15.09
CA PRO A 15 -2.11 -72.82 15.72
C PRO A 15 -2.24 -71.34 15.33
N SER A 16 -3.48 -70.88 15.54
CA SER A 16 -4.06 -69.56 15.28
C SER A 16 -3.41 -68.39 16.01
N VAL A 17 -3.39 -67.24 15.30
CA VAL A 17 -3.87 -65.89 15.71
C VAL A 17 -3.22 -65.33 17.00
N ILE A 18 -2.53 -64.20 16.97
CA ILE A 18 -3.14 -62.87 17.10
C ILE A 18 -2.35 -61.83 16.30
N ARG A 19 -3.08 -61.07 15.49
CA ARG A 19 -2.61 -59.97 14.65
C ARG A 19 -2.79 -58.68 15.44
N ALA A 20 -1.70 -58.05 15.87
CA ALA A 20 -1.74 -56.69 16.40
C ALA A 20 -1.75 -55.71 15.23
N SER A 21 -2.95 -55.20 14.91
CA SER A 21 -3.13 -54.14 13.92
C SER A 21 -2.71 -52.79 14.52
N CYS A 22 -1.61 -52.25 14.03
CA CYS A 22 -1.17 -50.89 14.33
C CYS A 22 -1.93 -49.93 13.39
N PRO A 23 -2.76 -49.00 13.87
CA PRO A 23 -3.43 -48.04 12.99
C PRO A 23 -2.41 -47.00 12.50
N SER A 24 -2.13 -47.04 11.20
CA SER A 24 -1.43 -46.00 10.46
C SER A 24 -2.19 -44.68 10.59
N ARG A 25 -1.69 -43.79 11.44
CA ARG A 25 -2.17 -42.41 11.56
C ARG A 25 -1.62 -41.63 10.36
N LEU A 26 -2.46 -41.45 9.33
CA LEU A 26 -2.17 -40.52 8.24
C LEU A 26 -2.05 -39.09 8.82
N PRO A 27 -1.07 -38.28 8.41
CA PRO A 27 -1.06 -36.87 8.78
C PRO A 27 -2.22 -36.17 8.06
N PHE A 28 -3.05 -35.48 8.82
CA PHE A 28 -4.08 -34.60 8.31
C PHE A 28 -3.39 -33.46 7.55
N ALA A 29 -3.47 -33.46 6.22
CA ALA A 29 -2.97 -32.37 5.40
C ALA A 29 -3.83 -31.12 5.69
N ALA A 30 -3.26 -30.16 6.43
CA ALA A 30 -3.90 -28.87 6.62
C ALA A 30 -4.07 -28.18 5.26
N PRO A 31 -5.23 -27.57 4.97
CA PRO A 31 -5.41 -26.82 3.74
C PRO A 31 -4.44 -25.64 3.72
N LEU A 32 -3.56 -25.62 2.73
CA LEU A 32 -2.69 -24.48 2.41
C LEU A 32 -3.60 -23.30 2.03
N HIS A 33 -3.95 -22.49 3.03
CA HIS A 33 -4.56 -21.19 2.78
C HIS A 33 -3.47 -20.30 2.18
N PRO A 34 -3.68 -19.70 0.99
CA PRO A 34 -2.78 -18.69 0.49
C PRO A 34 -2.73 -17.56 1.52
N LEU A 35 -1.54 -17.24 2.03
CA LEU A 35 -1.32 -16.05 2.84
C LEU A 35 -1.67 -14.84 1.97
N ARG A 36 -2.88 -14.30 2.15
CA ARG A 36 -3.24 -12.98 1.63
C ARG A 36 -2.38 -11.98 2.39
N MET A 37 -1.32 -11.51 1.73
CA MET A 37 -0.59 -10.32 2.18
C MET A 37 -1.59 -9.16 2.16
N ALA A 38 -2.20 -8.87 3.30
CA ALA A 38 -3.03 -7.70 3.43
C ALA A 38 -2.09 -6.49 3.43
N SER A 39 -1.98 -5.81 2.29
CA SER A 39 -1.50 -4.43 2.29
C SER A 39 -2.48 -3.65 3.16
N SER A 40 -2.12 -3.43 4.42
CA SER A 40 -2.90 -2.58 5.32
C SER A 40 -2.78 -1.16 4.80
N VAL A 41 -3.83 -0.69 4.13
CA VAL A 41 -3.97 0.75 3.86
C VAL A 41 -3.87 1.45 5.23
N PRO A 42 -2.94 2.40 5.42
CA PRO A 42 -2.80 3.08 6.71
C PRO A 42 -4.12 3.81 7.04
N ALA A 43 -4.50 3.78 8.32
CA ALA A 43 -5.66 4.52 8.82
C ALA A 43 -5.22 5.92 9.26
N PRO A 44 -6.06 6.96 9.10
CA PRO A 44 -5.69 8.32 9.47
C PRO A 44 -5.50 8.43 10.99
N ARG A 45 -4.44 9.14 11.39
CA ARG A 45 -4.08 9.44 12.77
C ARG A 45 -4.04 10.95 12.95
N PHE A 46 -5.07 11.47 13.58
CA PHE A 46 -5.21 12.89 13.82
C PHE A 46 -4.35 13.36 14.99
N ALA A 47 -3.91 14.62 14.93
CA ALA A 47 -3.17 15.24 16.02
C ALA A 47 -4.04 15.44 17.27
N GLU A 48 -3.39 15.59 18.43
CA GLU A 48 -4.09 15.92 19.68
C GLU A 48 -4.89 17.23 19.53
N GLY A 49 -6.15 17.21 19.97
CA GLY A 49 -7.06 18.36 19.92
C GLY A 49 -7.90 18.47 18.64
N GLU A 50 -7.65 17.63 17.64
CA GLU A 50 -8.51 17.50 16.46
C GLU A 50 -9.69 16.55 16.73
N ASP A 51 -10.81 16.76 16.05
CA ASP A 51 -11.99 15.90 16.11
C ASP A 51 -11.99 14.88 14.95
N PRO A 52 -11.78 13.58 15.22
CA PRO A 52 -11.77 12.55 14.17
C PRO A 52 -13.11 12.37 13.45
N GLN A 53 -14.24 12.62 14.12
CA GLN A 53 -15.55 12.54 13.48
C GLN A 53 -15.75 13.66 12.46
N GLN A 54 -15.12 14.81 12.67
CA GLN A 54 -15.16 15.93 11.72
C GLN A 54 -14.14 15.75 10.58
N LEU A 55 -12.92 15.32 10.87
CA LEU A 55 -11.85 15.23 9.86
C LEU A 55 -11.83 13.92 9.07
N GLY A 56 -12.45 12.86 9.59
CA GLY A 56 -12.56 11.57 8.91
C GLY A 56 -13.17 11.68 7.50
N PRO A 57 -14.40 12.19 7.36
CA PRO A 57 -15.05 12.34 6.05
C PRO A 57 -14.26 13.23 5.07
N ASP A 58 -13.61 14.28 5.58
CA ASP A 58 -12.77 15.18 4.79
C ASP A 58 -11.51 14.46 4.26
N THR A 59 -10.91 13.60 5.08
CA THR A 59 -9.75 12.78 4.70
C THR A 59 -10.15 11.72 3.68
N GLU A 60 -11.29 11.05 3.88
CA GLU A 60 -11.84 10.09 2.92
C GLU A 60 -12.10 10.74 1.55
N THR A 61 -12.61 11.97 1.54
CA THR A 61 -12.82 12.74 0.32
C THR A 61 -11.50 12.99 -0.41
N LEU A 62 -10.45 13.40 0.30
CA LEU A 62 -9.12 13.56 -0.30
C LEU A 62 -8.60 12.24 -0.89
N GLN A 63 -8.82 11.12 -0.20
CA GLN A 63 -8.42 9.80 -0.70
C GLN A 63 -9.12 9.43 -2.01
N GLN A 64 -10.42 9.73 -2.13
CA GLN A 64 -11.17 9.56 -3.37
C GLN A 64 -10.65 10.47 -4.50
N GLN A 65 -10.05 11.61 -4.15
CA GLN A 65 -9.41 12.56 -5.07
C GLN A 65 -7.94 12.23 -5.37
N GLY A 66 -7.46 11.06 -4.99
CA GLY A 66 -6.12 10.55 -5.31
C GLY A 66 -5.03 10.99 -4.33
N TRP A 67 -5.38 11.55 -3.18
CA TRP A 67 -4.43 11.66 -2.07
C TRP A 67 -4.24 10.30 -1.38
N ALA A 68 -3.04 10.00 -0.94
CA ALA A 68 -2.73 8.84 -0.13
C ALA A 68 -2.34 9.29 1.29
N LEU A 69 -2.65 8.47 2.29
CA LEU A 69 -2.07 8.64 3.61
C LEU A 69 -0.59 8.23 3.56
N ASP A 70 0.24 8.91 4.35
CA ASP A 70 1.62 8.49 4.57
C ASP A 70 1.70 7.16 5.33
N ALA A 71 2.90 6.60 5.45
CA ALA A 71 3.10 5.28 6.09
C ALA A 71 2.62 5.26 7.55
N ASP A 72 2.70 6.39 8.25
CA ASP A 72 2.30 6.52 9.65
C ASP A 72 0.80 6.84 9.81
N GLY A 73 0.10 7.20 8.73
CA GLY A 73 -1.27 7.73 8.75
C GLY A 73 -1.38 9.16 9.27
N MET A 74 -0.26 9.86 9.46
CA MET A 74 -0.20 11.20 10.07
C MET A 74 -0.09 12.34 9.06
N GLY A 75 -0.04 12.01 7.77
CA GLY A 75 0.10 12.96 6.68
C GLY A 75 -0.62 12.49 5.43
N VAL A 76 -0.78 13.40 4.48
CA VAL A 76 -1.35 13.13 3.16
C VAL A 76 -0.37 13.51 2.06
N THR A 77 -0.30 12.69 1.01
CA THR A 77 0.58 12.90 -0.14
C THR A 77 -0.14 12.72 -1.47
N LYS A 78 0.25 13.51 -2.47
CA LYS A 78 -0.22 13.39 -3.85
C LYS A 78 0.85 13.88 -4.82
N THR A 79 0.94 13.23 -5.98
CA THR A 79 1.76 13.67 -7.10
C THR A 79 0.89 14.36 -8.15
N PHE A 80 1.23 15.60 -8.48
CA PHE A 80 0.60 16.37 -9.55
C PHE A 80 1.49 16.33 -10.79
N HIS A 81 0.89 16.24 -11.98
CA HIS A 81 1.64 16.15 -13.24
C HIS A 81 1.29 17.30 -14.18
N PHE A 82 2.26 17.76 -14.95
CA PHE A 82 2.15 18.92 -15.83
C PHE A 82 2.90 18.68 -17.14
N LYS A 83 2.40 19.27 -18.23
CA LYS A 83 3.06 19.23 -19.56
C LYS A 83 4.24 20.18 -19.71
N SER A 84 4.55 20.96 -18.67
CA SER A 84 5.62 21.97 -18.68
C SER A 84 6.26 22.10 -17.31
N TYR A 85 7.58 22.16 -17.25
CA TYR A 85 8.32 22.45 -16.03
C TYR A 85 7.94 23.82 -15.45
N PHE A 86 7.70 24.82 -16.31
CA PHE A 86 7.24 26.13 -15.86
C PHE A 86 5.90 26.06 -15.13
N LYS A 87 4.97 25.20 -15.59
CA LYS A 87 3.69 24.96 -14.90
C LYS A 87 3.89 24.28 -13.55
N ALA A 88 4.78 23.30 -13.47
CA ALA A 88 5.14 22.65 -12.21
C ALA A 88 5.71 23.65 -11.18
N VAL A 89 6.64 24.52 -11.60
CA VAL A 89 7.20 25.57 -10.73
C VAL A 89 6.14 26.63 -10.36
N SER A 90 5.27 27.01 -11.30
CA SER A 90 4.17 27.95 -11.03
C SER A 90 3.21 27.40 -9.96
N PHE A 91 2.89 26.11 -10.04
CA PHE A 91 2.09 25.41 -9.05
C PHE A 91 2.75 25.42 -7.66
N VAL A 92 4.06 25.17 -7.59
CA VAL A 92 4.82 25.23 -6.33
C VAL A 92 4.78 26.62 -5.72
N ASN A 93 4.93 27.67 -6.52
CA ASN A 93 4.87 29.05 -6.04
C ASN A 93 3.49 29.40 -5.47
N LEU A 94 2.42 28.90 -6.10
CA LEU A 94 1.05 29.05 -5.59
C LEU A 94 0.92 28.39 -4.21
N ILE A 95 1.40 27.16 -4.05
CA ILE A 95 1.41 26.47 -2.75
C ILE A 95 2.23 27.24 -1.72
N ALA A 96 3.41 27.74 -2.09
CA ALA A 96 4.31 28.47 -1.19
C ALA A 96 3.66 29.76 -0.64
N ALA A 97 2.92 30.49 -1.47
CA ALA A 97 2.21 31.70 -1.05
C ALA A 97 1.13 31.40 0.00
N GLU A 98 0.32 30.36 -0.20
CA GLU A 98 -0.71 29.97 0.76
C GLU A 98 -0.09 29.37 2.04
N SER A 99 0.98 28.58 1.90
CA SER A 99 1.74 28.00 3.02
C SER A 99 2.23 29.09 3.97
N GLN A 100 2.80 30.17 3.43
CA GLN A 100 3.26 31.33 4.19
C GLN A 100 2.12 32.02 4.93
N THR A 101 0.98 32.19 4.26
CA THR A 101 -0.22 32.82 4.83
C THR A 101 -0.80 31.99 5.99
N LYS A 102 -0.82 30.66 5.84
CA LYS A 102 -1.34 29.73 6.86
C LYS A 102 -0.32 29.35 7.94
N LYS A 103 0.95 29.75 7.76
CA LYS A 103 2.09 29.35 8.59
C LYS A 103 2.15 27.83 8.75
N HIS A 104 1.99 27.11 7.64
CA HIS A 104 2.02 25.65 7.58
C HIS A 104 2.68 25.26 6.27
N HIS A 105 3.71 24.42 6.32
CA HIS A 105 4.59 24.21 5.16
C HIS A 105 4.62 22.72 4.77
N PRO A 106 4.52 22.40 3.48
CA PRO A 106 4.63 21.03 3.01
C PRO A 106 6.09 20.64 2.81
N THR A 107 6.32 19.34 2.70
CA THR A 107 7.48 18.85 1.94
C THR A 107 7.08 18.73 0.47
N MET A 108 7.86 19.31 -0.44
CA MET A 108 7.62 19.23 -1.88
C MET A 108 8.85 18.76 -2.65
N THR A 109 8.66 17.85 -3.60
CA THR A 109 9.70 17.42 -4.56
C THR A 109 9.27 17.76 -5.98
N ILE A 110 10.04 18.60 -6.65
CA ILE A 110 9.78 19.00 -8.05
C ILE A 110 10.62 18.13 -8.98
N ARG A 111 9.98 17.53 -9.98
CA ARG A 111 10.60 16.88 -11.13
C ARG A 111 10.14 17.58 -12.41
N PHE A 112 10.75 17.22 -13.54
CA PHE A 112 10.56 17.92 -14.81
C PHE A 112 9.10 18.14 -15.23
N GLY A 113 8.23 17.16 -15.00
CA GLY A 113 6.79 17.25 -15.30
C GLY A 113 5.89 16.86 -14.14
N SER A 114 6.38 16.86 -12.89
CA SER A 114 5.56 16.50 -11.74
C SER A 114 6.02 17.13 -10.44
N VAL A 115 5.10 17.30 -9.50
CA VAL A 115 5.36 17.78 -8.14
C VAL A 115 4.75 16.80 -7.15
N ASP A 116 5.58 16.20 -6.30
CA ASP A 116 5.09 15.50 -5.12
C ASP A 116 4.88 16.50 -4.00
N VAL A 117 3.72 16.42 -3.36
CA VAL A 117 3.37 17.24 -2.21
C VAL A 117 3.07 16.32 -1.03
N HIS A 118 3.59 16.66 0.14
CA HIS A 118 3.31 15.97 1.40
C HIS A 118 3.00 16.98 2.51
N TRP A 119 1.83 16.82 3.11
CA TRP A 119 1.33 17.62 4.23
C TRP A 119 1.26 16.77 5.49
N THR A 120 1.85 17.25 6.57
CA THR A 120 1.72 16.68 7.91
C THR A 120 1.97 17.76 8.97
N THR A 121 1.42 17.60 10.17
CA THR A 121 1.71 18.50 11.29
C THR A 121 2.68 17.86 12.28
N HIS A 122 3.76 18.58 12.57
CA HIS A 122 4.80 18.12 13.50
C HIS A 122 4.43 18.33 14.97
N HIS A 123 3.59 19.33 15.29
CA HIS A 123 3.20 19.64 16.66
C HIS A 123 1.81 20.31 16.76
N PRO A 124 0.86 19.74 17.53
CA PRO A 124 0.88 18.36 18.03
C PRO A 124 1.00 17.39 16.85
N ARG A 125 1.68 16.26 17.05
CA ARG A 125 2.02 15.35 15.95
C ARG A 125 0.78 14.63 15.43
N GLY A 126 0.52 14.70 14.13
CA GLY A 126 -0.59 14.00 13.47
C GLY A 126 -1.18 14.80 12.32
N LEU A 127 -2.22 14.26 11.68
CA LEU A 127 -2.97 14.95 10.65
C LEU A 127 -3.90 16.00 11.28
N THR A 128 -3.93 17.21 10.73
CA THR A 128 -4.77 18.32 11.22
C THR A 128 -5.70 18.85 10.14
N HIS A 129 -6.65 19.71 10.56
CA HIS A 129 -7.47 20.46 9.61
C HIS A 129 -6.62 21.28 8.61
N LYS A 130 -5.45 21.78 9.02
CA LYS A 130 -4.58 22.57 8.12
C LYS A 130 -4.04 21.72 6.97
N ASP A 131 -3.62 20.49 7.26
CA ASP A 131 -3.12 19.55 6.24
C ASP A 131 -4.18 19.29 5.18
N ILE A 132 -5.42 19.01 5.63
CA ILE A 132 -6.57 18.77 4.76
C ILE A 132 -6.91 20.01 3.93
N SER A 133 -6.99 21.19 4.57
CA SER A 133 -7.33 22.44 3.88
C SER A 133 -6.28 22.81 2.82
N LEU A 134 -5.00 22.59 3.09
CA LEU A 134 -3.93 22.92 2.16
C LEU A 134 -3.77 21.85 1.06
N ALA A 135 -4.11 20.60 1.33
CA ALA A 135 -4.28 19.58 0.29
C ALA A 135 -5.37 19.98 -0.73
N ARG A 136 -6.54 20.42 -0.26
CA ARG A 136 -7.61 20.95 -1.14
C ARG A 136 -7.15 22.17 -1.96
N HIS A 137 -6.35 23.06 -1.34
CA HIS A 137 -5.76 24.19 -2.05
C HIS A 137 -4.82 23.73 -3.19
N CYS A 138 -4.08 22.65 -2.97
CA CYS A 138 -3.24 22.05 -4.02
C CYS A 138 -4.10 21.52 -5.18
N ASP A 139 -5.24 20.86 -4.91
CA ASP A 139 -6.13 20.39 -6.00
C ASP A 139 -6.64 21.57 -6.85
N ASN A 140 -7.14 22.63 -6.22
CA ASN A 140 -7.59 23.83 -6.93
C ASN A 140 -6.44 24.49 -7.73
N GLY A 141 -5.25 24.59 -7.13
CA GLY A 141 -4.08 25.15 -7.78
C GLY A 141 -3.62 24.33 -8.99
N ALA A 142 -3.72 23.00 -8.89
CA ALA A 142 -3.36 22.08 -9.96
C ALA A 142 -4.30 22.25 -11.17
N ASP A 143 -5.60 22.37 -10.92
CA ASP A 143 -6.61 22.62 -11.96
C ASP A 143 -6.34 23.94 -12.69
N LEU A 144 -6.08 25.03 -11.94
CA LEU A 144 -5.73 26.33 -12.51
C LEU A 144 -4.46 26.29 -13.36
N MET A 145 -3.49 25.47 -12.98
CA MET A 145 -2.23 25.34 -13.71
C MET A 145 -2.32 24.39 -14.91
N GLY A 146 -3.43 23.65 -15.06
CA GLY A 146 -3.65 22.69 -16.14
C GLY A 146 -2.90 21.38 -15.87
N ALA A 147 -3.07 20.84 -14.66
CA ALA A 147 -2.60 19.51 -14.33
C ALA A 147 -3.19 18.45 -15.28
N VAL A 148 -2.43 17.37 -15.46
CA VAL A 148 -2.78 16.27 -16.35
C VAL A 148 -2.64 14.95 -15.61
N GLU A 149 -3.20 13.89 -16.19
CA GLU A 149 -3.04 12.53 -15.67
C GLU A 149 -1.55 12.11 -15.64
N SER A 150 -1.20 11.19 -14.75
CA SER A 150 0.20 10.79 -14.47
C SER A 150 1.01 10.30 -15.68
N GLY A 151 0.33 9.78 -16.71
CA GLY A 151 0.95 9.35 -17.97
C GLY A 151 1.21 10.47 -18.99
N GLN A 152 0.59 11.63 -18.81
CA GLN A 152 0.59 12.75 -19.76
C GLN A 152 1.53 13.90 -19.35
N GLY A 153 2.12 13.81 -18.15
CA GLY A 153 3.13 14.75 -17.69
C GLY A 153 4.40 14.71 -18.53
N LEU A 154 5.14 15.81 -18.53
CA LEU A 154 6.39 15.93 -19.27
C LEU A 154 7.43 14.92 -18.76
N LYS A 155 8.03 14.14 -19.66
CA LYS A 155 9.06 13.15 -19.35
C LYS A 155 10.43 13.63 -19.83
N CYS A 156 11.49 13.23 -19.13
CA CYS A 156 12.85 13.45 -19.61
C CYS A 156 13.16 12.46 -20.75
N GLY A 157 13.57 12.97 -21.91
CA GLY A 157 13.97 12.18 -23.07
C GLY A 157 13.87 12.99 -24.36
N PRO A 158 14.53 12.56 -25.45
CA PRO A 158 14.39 13.22 -26.75
C PRO A 158 12.94 13.05 -27.24
N SER A 159 12.34 14.15 -27.71
CA SER A 159 11.09 14.11 -28.46
C SER A 159 11.37 13.36 -29.77
N THR A 160 10.93 12.11 -29.85
CA THR A 160 10.97 11.31 -31.09
C THR A 160 10.01 11.87 -32.12
#